data_AF-A0A4S8L0U0-F1
#
_entry.id   AF-A0A4S8L0U0-F1
#
_cell.length_a   1.000
_cell.length_b   1.000
_cell.length_c   1.000
_cell.angle_alpha   90.00
_cell.angle_beta   90.00
_cell.angle_gamma   90.00
#
_symmetry.space_group_name_H-M   'P 1'
#
loop_
_entity.id
_entity.type
_entity.pdbx_description
1 polymer ?
#
loop_
_entity_poly.entity_id
_entity_poly.type
_entity_poly.pdbx_seq_one_letter_code
_entity_poly.pdbx_strand_id
1 'polypeptide(L)'
;WSFQAVTKATQKLPANVEDILEEAFLREAYVIRNYVIPAELRVNTDQTQTVYQQGNKATWNKRGEKQVGSIGKDEKRAFTLVPLISASGELLPFQAIFQGSTDASCPSKSSPFYQEAKELGFCIEPSKTKTYWSTMETMKSLVNDIISPYFERKKRELNIENPGEQRSIWKIDCWSVHKSKEFLSWMKTTHPNIIVIFVPGNCT
;
A
#
# COMPACT_ATOMS: atom_id res chain seq x y z
N TRP A 1 -3.22 -28.71 30.65
CA TRP A 1 -3.20 -27.54 29.75
C TRP A 1 -2.16 -27.79 28.66
N SER A 2 -2.38 -27.30 27.44
CA SER A 2 -1.40 -27.41 26.33
C SER A 2 -1.43 -26.18 25.44
N PHE A 3 -0.26 -25.72 25.00
CA PHE A 3 -0.09 -24.65 24.03
C PHE A 3 -0.40 -25.16 22.61
N GLN A 4 -1.11 -24.37 21.79
CA GLN A 4 -1.41 -24.69 20.40
C GLN A 4 -1.18 -23.46 19.51
N ALA A 5 -0.52 -23.68 18.37
CA ALA A 5 -0.23 -22.64 17.37
C ALA A 5 -0.96 -22.94 16.05
N VAL A 6 -1.39 -21.90 15.35
CA VAL A 6 -2.06 -21.99 14.05
C VAL A 6 -1.01 -22.18 12.94
N THR A 7 -1.16 -23.19 12.09
CA THR A 7 -0.27 -23.46 10.95
C THR A 7 -0.69 -22.66 9.71
N LYS A 8 0.28 -22.05 9.00
CA LYS A 8 0.06 -21.21 7.81
C LYS A 8 -0.02 -22.09 6.56
N ALA A 9 -0.95 -21.80 5.66
CA ALA A 9 -1.00 -22.43 4.34
C ALA A 9 0.18 -21.94 3.47
N THR A 10 0.93 -22.86 2.87
CA THR A 10 2.02 -22.56 1.94
C THR A 10 1.44 -22.05 0.63
N GLN A 11 1.76 -20.82 0.23
CA GLN A 11 1.36 -20.25 -1.06
C GLN A 11 2.11 -20.99 -2.18
N LYS A 12 1.42 -21.37 -3.25
CA LYS A 12 2.02 -22.07 -4.40
C LYS A 12 2.61 -21.05 -5.37
N LEU A 13 3.92 -21.12 -5.60
CA LEU A 13 4.61 -20.32 -6.59
C LEU A 13 4.22 -20.78 -8.01
N PRO A 14 4.21 -19.86 -9.01
CA PRO A 14 4.13 -20.24 -10.42
C PRO A 14 5.31 -21.15 -10.83
N ALA A 15 5.09 -22.00 -11.83
CA ALA A 15 6.13 -22.91 -12.33
C ALA A 15 7.34 -22.16 -12.95
N ASN A 16 7.11 -20.96 -13.48
CA ASN A 16 8.11 -20.10 -14.12
C ASN A 16 8.44 -18.85 -13.28
N VAL A 17 8.41 -18.99 -11.94
CA VAL A 17 8.66 -17.87 -11.01
C VAL A 17 9.99 -17.18 -11.27
N GLU A 18 11.06 -17.93 -11.57
CA GLU A 18 12.38 -17.38 -11.86
C GLU A 18 12.34 -16.46 -13.09
N ASP A 19 11.74 -16.91 -14.19
CA ASP A 19 11.61 -16.11 -15.42
C ASP A 19 10.80 -14.83 -15.16
N ILE A 20 9.69 -14.95 -14.40
CA ILE A 20 8.83 -13.81 -14.06
C ILE A 20 9.60 -12.77 -13.22
N LEU A 21 10.38 -13.23 -12.25
CA LEU A 21 11.19 -12.36 -11.39
C LEU A 21 12.31 -11.71 -12.19
N GLU A 22 12.98 -12.45 -13.08
CA GLU A 22 14.02 -11.94 -13.96
C GLU A 22 13.47 -10.88 -14.92
N GLU A 23 12.35 -11.14 -15.59
CA GLU A 23 11.69 -10.17 -16.47
C GLU A 23 11.27 -8.90 -15.72
N ALA A 24 10.72 -9.04 -14.52
CA ALA A 24 10.33 -7.91 -13.69
C ALA A 24 11.55 -7.07 -13.27
N PHE A 25 12.63 -7.73 -12.85
CA PHE A 25 13.89 -7.08 -12.51
C PHE A 25 14.49 -6.35 -13.71
N LEU A 26 14.61 -7.01 -14.86
CA LEU A 26 15.18 -6.43 -16.09
C LEU A 26 14.34 -5.23 -16.56
N ARG A 27 13.01 -5.31 -16.47
CA ARG A 27 12.12 -4.21 -16.82
C ARG A 27 12.34 -2.99 -15.93
N GLU A 28 12.42 -3.19 -14.62
CA GLU A 28 12.67 -2.08 -13.68
C GLU A 28 14.06 -1.48 -13.90
N ALA A 29 15.10 -2.32 -14.06
CA ALA A 29 16.46 -1.88 -14.37
C ALA A 29 16.53 -1.08 -15.69
N TYR A 30 15.83 -1.52 -16.74
CA TYR A 30 15.73 -0.83 -18.02
C TYR A 30 15.12 0.58 -17.87
N VAL A 31 14.02 0.70 -17.13
CA VAL A 31 13.35 1.99 -16.87
C VAL A 31 14.26 2.92 -16.07
N ILE A 32 14.87 2.42 -14.99
CA ILE A 32 15.79 3.22 -14.16
C ILE A 32 16.95 3.74 -14.98
N ARG A 33 17.58 2.86 -15.77
CA ARG A 33 18.74 3.22 -16.61
C ARG A 33 18.37 4.29 -17.65
N ASN A 34 17.30 4.08 -18.41
CA ASN A 34 16.99 4.92 -19.56
C ASN A 34 16.43 6.29 -19.21
N TYR A 35 15.75 6.41 -18.07
CA TYR A 35 15.22 7.68 -17.58
C TYR A 35 16.04 8.26 -16.42
N VAL A 36 17.20 7.65 -16.11
CA VAL A 36 18.14 8.06 -15.07
C VAL A 36 17.41 8.35 -13.75
N ILE A 37 16.55 7.44 -13.32
CA ILE A 37 15.64 7.68 -12.19
C ILE A 37 16.40 7.48 -10.87
N PRO A 38 16.63 8.55 -10.08
CA PRO A 38 17.36 8.47 -8.82
C PRO A 38 16.55 7.72 -7.75
N ALA A 39 17.21 7.33 -6.66
CA ALA A 39 16.60 6.49 -5.63
C ALA A 39 15.37 7.12 -4.96
N GLU A 40 15.42 8.43 -4.78
CA GLU A 40 14.38 9.27 -4.20
C GLU A 40 13.13 9.35 -5.07
N LEU A 41 13.23 9.08 -6.38
CA LEU A 41 12.10 9.09 -7.31
C LEU A 41 11.55 7.70 -7.62
N ARG A 42 11.87 6.72 -6.77
CA ARG A 42 11.34 5.35 -6.85
C ARG A 42 10.61 5.05 -5.55
N VAL A 43 9.29 4.94 -5.58
CA VAL A 43 8.46 4.67 -4.40
C VAL A 43 7.78 3.31 -4.56
N ASN A 44 7.86 2.48 -3.54
CA ASN A 44 7.06 1.26 -3.45
C ASN A 44 5.97 1.41 -2.39
N THR A 45 4.84 0.76 -2.65
CA THR A 45 3.67 0.81 -1.77
C THR A 45 3.06 -0.58 -1.63
N ASP A 46 2.60 -0.90 -0.44
CA ASP A 46 1.81 -2.09 -0.15
C ASP A 46 0.48 -1.69 0.48
N GLN A 47 -0.51 -2.58 0.48
CA GLN A 47 -1.79 -2.38 1.15
C GLN A 47 -2.01 -3.49 2.16
N THR A 48 -2.13 -3.11 3.43
CA THR A 48 -2.30 -4.07 4.51
C THR A 48 -3.58 -3.82 5.30
N GLN A 49 -4.27 -4.91 5.64
CA GLN A 49 -5.41 -4.86 6.54
C GLN A 49 -4.92 -4.66 7.97
N THR A 50 -5.41 -3.61 8.63
CA THR A 50 -5.16 -3.36 10.04
C THR A 50 -6.45 -3.58 10.83
N VAL A 51 -6.46 -4.57 11.72
CA VAL A 51 -7.55 -4.83 12.66
C VAL A 51 -7.43 -3.93 13.89
N TYR A 52 -8.54 -3.40 14.39
CA TYR A 52 -8.52 -2.51 15.56
C TYR A 52 -8.04 -3.20 16.83
N GLN A 53 -8.36 -4.48 16.98
CA GLN A 53 -7.93 -5.30 18.09
C GLN A 53 -7.31 -6.58 17.54
N GLN A 54 -6.01 -6.75 17.71
CA GLN A 54 -5.34 -7.99 17.35
C GLN A 54 -5.71 -9.08 18.36
N GLY A 55 -6.39 -10.13 17.89
CA GLY A 55 -6.60 -11.34 18.68
C GLY A 55 -5.29 -12.10 18.90
N ASN A 56 -5.19 -12.85 20.00
CA ASN A 56 -4.03 -13.70 20.25
C ASN A 56 -4.12 -15.00 19.41
N LYS A 57 -2.99 -15.38 18.79
CA LYS A 57 -2.87 -16.63 18.01
C LYS A 57 -2.65 -17.87 18.89
N ALA A 58 -2.40 -17.66 20.19
CA ALA A 58 -2.26 -18.71 21.17
C ALA A 58 -3.13 -18.43 22.40
N THR A 59 -3.61 -19.50 23.03
CA THR A 59 -4.24 -19.44 24.35
C THR A 59 -3.97 -20.75 25.07
N TRP A 60 -4.10 -20.74 26.39
CA TRP A 60 -4.04 -21.95 27.19
C TRP A 60 -5.45 -22.50 27.32
N ASN A 61 -5.67 -23.77 26.99
CA ASN A 61 -6.92 -24.46 27.31
C ASN A 61 -6.72 -25.86 27.90
N LYS A 62 -7.79 -26.48 28.44
CA LYS A 62 -7.70 -27.84 29.00
C LYS A 62 -7.31 -28.82 27.89
N ARG A 63 -6.52 -29.84 28.26
CA ARG A 63 -6.01 -30.82 27.31
C ARG A 63 -7.20 -31.64 26.78
N GLY A 64 -7.40 -31.69 25.46
CA GLY A 64 -8.48 -32.44 24.82
C GLY A 64 -9.74 -31.62 24.46
N GLU A 65 -9.74 -30.32 24.70
CA GLU A 65 -10.83 -29.44 24.26
C GLU A 65 -10.82 -29.28 22.73
N LYS A 66 -11.98 -29.47 22.11
CA LYS A 66 -12.16 -29.38 20.65
C LYS A 66 -12.49 -27.96 20.16
N GLN A 67 -12.99 -27.10 21.05
CA GLN A 67 -13.29 -25.71 20.76
C GLN A 67 -12.59 -24.84 21.81
N VAL A 68 -11.71 -23.96 21.34
CA VAL A 68 -10.92 -23.08 22.19
C VAL A 68 -11.26 -21.64 21.81
N GLY A 69 -12.03 -20.96 22.67
CA GLY A 69 -12.37 -19.54 22.47
C GLY A 69 -11.13 -18.66 22.66
N SER A 70 -10.95 -17.67 21.78
CA SER A 70 -9.90 -16.67 21.92
C SER A 70 -10.49 -15.28 21.71
N ILE A 71 -10.27 -14.39 22.68
CA ILE A 71 -10.72 -13.00 22.62
C ILE A 71 -10.02 -12.29 21.46
N GLY A 72 -10.79 -11.56 20.65
CA GLY A 72 -10.28 -10.76 19.52
C GLY A 72 -10.09 -11.51 18.20
N LYS A 73 -10.33 -12.83 18.11
CA LYS A 73 -10.34 -13.54 16.81
C LYS A 73 -11.56 -13.24 15.94
N ASP A 74 -12.68 -12.87 16.57
CA ASP A 74 -13.92 -12.54 15.87
C ASP A 74 -14.04 -11.04 15.53
N GLU A 75 -13.03 -10.23 15.84
CA GLU A 75 -13.01 -8.83 15.44
C GLU A 75 -12.88 -8.75 13.91
N LYS A 76 -13.92 -8.21 13.27
CA LYS A 76 -14.01 -8.06 11.81
C LYS A 76 -13.81 -6.61 11.36
N ARG A 77 -13.81 -5.66 12.30
CA ARG A 77 -13.56 -4.26 12.01
C ARG A 77 -12.08 -4.08 11.72
N ALA A 78 -11.82 -3.56 10.53
CA ALA A 78 -10.50 -3.26 10.05
C ALA A 78 -10.55 -2.02 9.17
N PHE A 79 -9.39 -1.46 8.91
CA PHE A 79 -9.16 -0.45 7.89
C PHE A 79 -7.99 -0.87 7.02
N THR A 80 -7.88 -0.33 5.81
CA THR A 80 -6.69 -0.56 4.96
C THR A 80 -5.67 0.53 5.27
N LEU A 81 -4.44 0.13 5.60
CA LEU A 81 -3.30 1.02 5.69
C LEU A 81 -2.44 0.84 4.44
N VAL A 82 -2.05 1.95 3.83
CA VAL A 82 -1.14 1.97 2.68
C VAL A 82 0.18 2.62 3.13
N PRO A 83 1.18 1.82 3.53
CA PRO A 83 2.54 2.31 3.71
C PRO A 83 3.22 2.57 2.36
N LEU A 84 4.05 3.61 2.34
CA LEU A 84 4.82 4.05 1.18
C LEU A 84 6.25 4.36 1.62
N ILE A 85 7.23 3.88 0.86
CA ILE A 85 8.65 4.16 1.12
C ILE A 85 9.40 4.37 -0.20
N SER A 86 10.37 5.29 -0.21
CA SER A 86 11.26 5.48 -1.35
C SER A 86 12.43 4.50 -1.31
N ALA A 87 13.05 4.26 -2.47
CA ALA A 87 14.28 3.47 -2.54
C ALA A 87 15.49 4.18 -1.90
N SER A 88 15.37 5.47 -1.53
CA SER A 88 16.35 6.17 -0.69
C SER A 88 16.11 5.97 0.81
N GLY A 89 15.05 5.25 1.20
CA GLY A 89 14.73 4.94 2.60
C GLY A 89 13.83 5.97 3.29
N GLU A 90 13.23 6.91 2.55
CA GLU A 90 12.31 7.90 3.12
C GLU A 90 10.89 7.35 3.16
N LEU A 91 10.28 7.37 4.35
CA LEU A 91 8.86 7.05 4.51
C LEU A 91 8.01 8.23 4.03
N LEU A 92 7.00 7.91 3.23
CA LEU A 92 6.00 8.88 2.80
C LEU A 92 4.81 8.85 3.76
N PRO A 93 4.00 9.93 3.80
CA PRO A 93 2.74 9.95 4.53
C PRO A 93 1.86 8.74 4.20
N PHE A 94 1.25 8.13 5.22
CA PHE A 94 0.38 6.97 5.00
C PHE A 94 -1.02 7.38 4.54
N GLN A 95 -1.66 6.48 3.80
CA GLN A 95 -3.10 6.54 3.56
C GLN A 95 -3.80 5.49 4.42
N ALA A 96 -4.84 5.89 5.14
CA ALA A 96 -5.70 5.02 5.93
C ALA A 96 -7.14 5.10 5.42
N ILE A 97 -7.67 3.96 4.97
CA ILE A 97 -8.97 3.85 4.32
C ILE A 97 -9.95 3.13 5.24
N PHE A 98 -10.98 3.85 5.68
CA PHE A 98 -11.99 3.36 6.60
C PHE A 98 -13.26 2.92 5.89
N GLN A 99 -13.96 1.93 6.43
CA GLN A 99 -15.27 1.53 5.90
C GLN A 99 -16.30 2.64 6.16
N GLY A 100 -17.01 3.08 5.11
CA GLY A 100 -18.11 4.03 5.21
C GLY A 100 -18.15 5.01 4.04
N SER A 101 -19.03 6.02 4.12
CA SER A 101 -19.31 6.94 3.01
C SER A 101 -18.93 8.39 3.27
N THR A 102 -18.69 8.76 4.52
CA THR A 102 -18.47 10.15 4.94
C THR A 102 -17.30 10.26 5.89
N ASP A 103 -16.80 11.48 6.10
CA ASP A 103 -15.71 11.76 7.05
C ASP A 103 -16.01 11.30 8.47
N ALA A 104 -17.30 11.23 8.84
CA ALA A 104 -17.73 10.70 10.14
C ALA A 104 -17.45 9.19 10.31
N SER A 105 -17.11 8.49 9.23
CA SER A 105 -16.67 7.08 9.25
C SER A 105 -15.18 6.93 9.56
N CYS A 106 -14.43 8.03 9.52
CA CYS A 106 -13.01 8.09 9.88
C CYS A 106 -12.84 8.47 11.36
N PRO A 107 -11.62 8.35 11.92
CA PRO A 107 -11.30 8.87 13.25
C PRO A 107 -11.74 10.33 13.44
N SER A 108 -12.26 10.64 14.63
CA SER A 108 -12.69 11.99 14.99
C SER A 108 -11.51 12.96 14.92
N LYS A 109 -11.78 14.23 14.59
CA LYS A 109 -10.79 15.31 14.70
C LYS A 109 -10.28 15.50 16.13
N SER A 110 -11.05 15.07 17.13
CA SER A 110 -10.67 15.06 18.54
C SER A 110 -9.89 13.81 18.97
N SER A 111 -9.67 12.84 18.07
CA SER A 111 -8.89 11.65 18.38
C SER A 111 -7.44 12.02 18.71
N PRO A 112 -6.79 11.31 19.65
CA PRO A 112 -5.37 11.50 19.94
C PRO A 112 -4.54 11.42 18.65
N PHE A 113 -3.55 12.31 18.53
CA PHE A 113 -2.62 12.37 17.40
C PHE A 113 -3.25 12.68 16.03
N TYR A 114 -4.54 13.03 15.95
CA TYR A 114 -5.17 13.39 14.67
C TYR A 114 -4.48 14.60 14.03
N GLN A 115 -4.21 15.64 14.83
CA GLN A 115 -3.56 16.85 14.35
C GLN A 115 -2.14 16.58 13.85
N GLU A 116 -1.34 15.80 14.60
CA GLU A 116 0.00 15.38 14.19
C GLU A 116 -0.05 14.59 12.87
N ALA A 117 -0.98 13.64 12.74
CA ALA A 117 -1.16 12.90 11.49
C ALA A 117 -1.46 13.83 10.30
N LYS A 118 -2.28 14.87 10.49
CA LYS A 118 -2.55 15.86 9.44
C LYS A 118 -1.34 16.71 9.10
N GLU A 119 -0.54 17.12 10.09
CA GLU A 119 0.71 17.87 9.91
C GLU A 119 1.77 17.05 9.17
N LEU A 120 1.82 15.74 9.45
CA LEU A 120 2.65 14.77 8.73
C LEU A 120 2.10 14.43 7.33
N GLY A 121 0.96 15.01 6.92
CA GLY A 121 0.37 14.82 5.60
C GLY A 121 -0.36 13.49 5.40
N PHE A 122 -0.70 12.77 6.47
CA PHE A 122 -1.42 11.50 6.34
C PHE A 122 -2.80 11.73 5.70
N CYS A 123 -3.14 10.84 4.76
CA CYS A 123 -4.47 10.79 4.18
C CYS A 123 -5.34 9.84 4.99
N ILE A 124 -6.46 10.34 5.49
CA ILE A 124 -7.44 9.58 6.26
C ILE A 124 -8.76 9.78 5.54
N GLU A 125 -9.28 8.74 4.89
CA GLU A 125 -10.46 8.86 4.05
C GLU A 125 -11.38 7.64 4.12
N PRO A 126 -12.70 7.82 3.92
CA PRO A 126 -13.62 6.70 3.80
C PRO A 126 -13.47 6.03 2.44
N SER A 127 -13.65 4.72 2.37
CA SER A 127 -13.62 3.95 1.11
C SER A 127 -14.75 4.32 0.16
N LYS A 128 -15.81 4.96 0.67
CA LYS A 128 -17.08 5.23 0.00
C LYS A 128 -17.81 3.96 -0.46
N THR A 129 -17.54 2.85 0.22
CA THR A 129 -18.17 1.55 -0.04
C THR A 129 -18.59 0.87 1.26
N LYS A 130 -19.24 -0.30 1.11
CA LYS A 130 -19.56 -1.18 2.24
C LYS A 130 -18.34 -1.93 2.80
N THR A 131 -17.14 -1.71 2.27
CA THR A 131 -15.89 -2.36 2.68
C THR A 131 -14.85 -1.32 3.08
N TYR A 132 -13.70 -1.72 3.61
CA TYR A 132 -12.57 -0.82 3.91
C TYR A 132 -11.45 -0.92 2.86
N TRP A 133 -11.70 -1.57 1.72
CA TRP A 133 -10.70 -1.75 0.67
C TRP A 133 -10.50 -0.49 -0.17
N SER A 134 -9.31 -0.34 -0.72
CA SER A 134 -9.00 0.71 -1.69
C SER A 134 -9.91 0.63 -2.90
N THR A 135 -10.46 1.77 -3.28
CA THR A 135 -11.22 1.96 -4.52
C THR A 135 -10.39 2.75 -5.52
N MET A 136 -10.86 2.81 -6.76
CA MET A 136 -10.22 3.67 -7.76
C MET A 136 -10.14 5.13 -7.28
N GLU A 137 -11.16 5.63 -6.58
CA GLU A 137 -11.15 7.01 -6.07
C GLU A 137 -10.06 7.21 -5.03
N THR A 138 -9.97 6.33 -4.02
CA THR A 138 -8.91 6.41 -3.00
C THR A 138 -7.51 6.22 -3.61
N MET A 139 -7.37 5.41 -4.67
CA MET A 139 -6.08 5.28 -5.38
C MET A 139 -5.71 6.58 -6.11
N LYS A 140 -6.69 7.33 -6.63
CA LYS A 140 -6.44 8.66 -7.21
C LYS A 140 -6.05 9.66 -6.13
N SER A 141 -6.71 9.64 -4.97
CA SER A 141 -6.33 10.45 -3.80
C SER A 141 -4.88 10.15 -3.38
N LEU A 142 -4.51 8.88 -3.25
CA LEU A 142 -3.14 8.46 -2.91
C LEU A 142 -2.09 9.08 -3.84
N VAL A 143 -2.35 9.04 -5.16
CA VAL A 143 -1.40 9.57 -6.13
C VAL A 143 -1.37 11.10 -6.09
N ASN A 144 -2.53 11.74 -6.06
CA ASN A 144 -2.65 13.20 -6.12
C ASN A 144 -2.13 13.88 -4.86
N ASP A 145 -2.38 13.29 -3.70
CA ASP A 145 -2.19 13.96 -2.41
C ASP A 145 -0.86 13.54 -1.75
N ILE A 146 -0.31 12.37 -2.10
CA ILE A 146 0.90 11.83 -1.49
C ILE A 146 2.02 11.63 -2.51
N ILE A 147 1.83 10.75 -3.51
CA ILE A 147 2.93 10.29 -4.37
C ILE A 147 3.43 11.40 -5.31
N SER A 148 2.52 12.09 -6.01
CA SER A 148 2.89 13.12 -6.98
C SER A 148 3.54 14.33 -6.28
N PRO A 149 2.97 14.89 -5.17
CA PRO A 149 3.62 15.96 -4.42
C PRO A 149 4.99 15.57 -3.87
N TYR A 150 5.15 14.33 -3.40
CA TYR A 150 6.45 13.80 -2.97
C TYR A 150 7.49 13.87 -4.09
N PHE A 151 7.17 13.35 -5.28
CA PHE A 151 8.10 13.38 -6.41
C PHE A 151 8.42 14.81 -6.84
N GLU A 152 7.44 15.70 -6.91
CA GLU A 152 7.68 17.09 -7.29
C GLU A 152 8.56 17.83 -6.27
N ARG A 153 8.40 17.54 -4.98
CA ARG A 153 9.32 18.02 -3.94
C ARG A 153 10.72 17.46 -4.14
N LYS A 154 10.86 16.15 -4.33
CA LYS A 154 12.17 15.49 -4.48
C LYS A 154 12.95 15.92 -5.71
N LYS A 155 12.27 16.15 -6.83
CA LYS A 155 12.90 16.71 -8.03
C LYS A 155 13.55 18.07 -7.77
N ARG A 156 12.89 18.93 -6.96
CA ARG A 156 13.45 20.22 -6.55
C ARG A 156 14.63 20.08 -5.59
N GLU A 157 14.50 19.21 -4.58
CA GLU A 157 15.58 18.95 -3.60
C GLU A 157 16.85 18.40 -4.28
N LEU A 158 16.68 17.58 -5.32
CA LEU A 158 17.79 17.02 -6.11
C LEU A 158 18.36 17.97 -7.16
N ASN A 159 17.82 19.20 -7.30
CA ASN A 159 18.22 20.17 -8.32
C ASN A 159 18.17 19.61 -9.75
N ILE A 160 17.14 18.81 -10.07
CA ILE A 160 16.97 18.27 -11.41
C ILE A 160 16.68 19.42 -12.39
N GLU A 161 17.49 19.54 -13.45
CA GLU A 161 17.41 20.67 -14.40
C GLU A 161 16.01 20.81 -15.04
N ASN A 162 15.42 19.70 -15.47
CA ASN A 162 14.11 19.64 -16.13
C ASN A 162 13.12 18.77 -15.32
N PRO A 163 12.59 19.26 -14.19
CA PRO A 163 11.75 18.46 -13.29
C PRO A 163 10.43 18.02 -13.93
N GLY A 164 9.92 18.82 -14.88
CA GLY A 164 8.71 18.51 -15.66
C GLY A 164 8.87 17.36 -16.67
N GLU A 165 10.10 16.97 -17.02
CA GLU A 165 10.37 15.85 -17.93
C GLU A 165 10.89 14.61 -17.20
N GLN A 166 11.44 14.79 -16.00
CA GLN A 166 11.96 13.71 -15.17
C GLN A 166 10.88 12.69 -14.83
N ARG A 167 11.17 11.42 -15.13
CA ARG A 167 10.31 10.29 -14.77
C ARG A 167 10.58 9.83 -13.34
N SER A 168 9.54 9.30 -12.72
CA SER A 168 9.56 8.63 -11.42
C SER A 168 8.96 7.23 -11.56
N ILE A 169 9.27 6.32 -10.64
CA ILE A 169 8.69 4.98 -10.57
C ILE A 169 7.77 4.90 -9.36
N TRP A 170 6.56 4.40 -9.58
CA TRP A 170 5.71 3.88 -8.52
C TRP A 170 5.52 2.38 -8.70
N LYS A 171 5.99 1.61 -7.71
CA LYS A 171 5.93 0.15 -7.69
C LYS A 171 4.80 -0.31 -6.77
N ILE A 172 3.88 -1.11 -7.30
CA ILE A 172 2.69 -1.58 -6.58
C ILE A 172 2.27 -3.00 -6.98
N ASP A 173 1.57 -3.71 -6.09
CA ASP A 173 1.02 -5.03 -6.37
C ASP A 173 0.05 -5.06 -7.57
N CYS A 174 0.07 -6.17 -8.29
CA CYS A 174 -0.71 -6.39 -9.51
C CYS A 174 -2.20 -6.73 -9.25
N TRP A 175 -2.85 -5.96 -8.39
CA TRP A 175 -4.27 -6.13 -8.06
C TRP A 175 -5.22 -5.59 -9.15
N SER A 176 -6.46 -6.07 -9.19
CA SER A 176 -7.42 -5.80 -10.27
C SER A 176 -7.72 -4.32 -10.46
N VAL A 177 -7.84 -3.55 -9.38
CA VAL A 177 -8.06 -2.09 -9.44
C VAL A 177 -6.86 -1.39 -10.06
N HIS A 178 -5.64 -1.72 -9.60
CA HIS A 178 -4.40 -1.09 -10.08
C HIS A 178 -4.12 -1.40 -11.56
N LYS A 179 -4.52 -2.59 -12.02
CA LYS A 179 -4.40 -3.01 -13.42
C LYS A 179 -5.55 -2.57 -14.31
N SER A 180 -6.59 -1.94 -13.77
CA SER A 180 -7.75 -1.55 -14.56
C SER A 180 -7.34 -0.56 -15.66
N LYS A 181 -7.90 -0.74 -16.87
CA LYS A 181 -7.65 0.16 -18.00
C LYS A 181 -8.02 1.60 -17.65
N GLU A 182 -9.07 1.78 -16.86
CA GLU A 182 -9.52 3.09 -16.40
C GLU A 182 -8.46 3.78 -15.54
N PHE A 183 -7.95 3.09 -14.51
CA PHE A 183 -6.91 3.66 -13.65
C PHE A 183 -5.62 3.95 -14.40
N LEU A 184 -5.16 3.02 -15.25
CA LEU A 184 -3.93 3.21 -16.03
C LEU A 184 -4.07 4.32 -17.08
N SER A 185 -5.24 4.48 -17.70
CA SER A 185 -5.50 5.59 -18.64
C SER A 185 -5.54 6.93 -17.91
N TRP A 186 -6.09 6.96 -16.70
CA TRP A 186 -6.06 8.13 -15.83
C TRP A 186 -4.61 8.49 -15.43
N MET A 187 -3.82 7.52 -14.96
CA MET A 187 -2.40 7.73 -14.65
C MET A 187 -1.63 8.29 -15.84
N LYS A 188 -1.81 7.73 -17.04
CA LYS A 188 -1.12 8.18 -18.25
C LYS A 188 -1.50 9.62 -18.64
N THR A 189 -2.75 10.02 -18.40
CA THR A 189 -3.25 11.35 -18.76
C THR A 189 -2.89 12.40 -17.71
N THR A 190 -3.04 12.07 -16.43
CA THR A 190 -2.92 13.03 -15.32
C THR A 190 -1.51 13.08 -14.73
N HIS A 191 -0.80 11.95 -14.69
CA HIS A 191 0.55 11.82 -14.13
C HIS A 191 1.50 11.14 -15.12
N PRO A 192 1.69 11.68 -16.35
CA PRO A 192 2.44 11.01 -17.41
C PRO A 192 3.88 10.68 -17.02
N ASN A 193 4.47 11.43 -16.08
CA ASN A 193 5.84 11.26 -15.63
C ASN A 193 6.00 10.20 -14.53
N ILE A 194 4.91 9.61 -14.03
CA ILE A 194 4.94 8.52 -13.06
C ILE A 194 4.76 7.19 -13.80
N ILE A 195 5.82 6.39 -13.86
CA ILE A 195 5.82 5.07 -14.46
C ILE A 195 5.36 4.05 -13.40
N VAL A 196 4.22 3.41 -13.65
CA VAL A 196 3.71 2.35 -12.78
C VAL A 196 4.38 1.02 -13.15
N ILE A 197 5.06 0.41 -12.18
CA ILE A 197 5.64 -0.92 -12.28
C ILE A 197 4.89 -1.86 -11.35
N PHE A 198 4.50 -3.03 -11.84
CA PHE A 198 3.79 -4.01 -11.04
C PHE A 198 4.74 -5.02 -10.43
N VAL A 199 4.56 -5.30 -9.14
CA VAL A 199 5.12 -6.52 -8.52
C VAL A 199 4.40 -7.71 -9.13
N PRO A 200 5.11 -8.76 -9.61
CA PRO A 200 4.47 -9.92 -10.17
C PRO A 200 3.60 -10.66 -9.15
N GLY A 201 2.44 -11.14 -9.60
CA GLY A 201 1.49 -11.82 -8.73
C GLY A 201 2.02 -13.15 -8.21
N ASN A 202 1.76 -13.46 -6.94
CA ASN A 202 2.23 -14.68 -6.26
C ASN A 202 3.75 -14.86 -6.28
N CYS A 203 4.50 -13.75 -6.29
CA CYS A 203 5.96 -13.74 -6.28
C CYS A 203 6.52 -12.97 -5.06
N THR A 204 5.71 -12.83 -4.00
CA THR A 204 6.03 -12.19 -2.71
C THR A 204 5.94 -13.16 -1.55
#